data_AF-A0A7J8JS31-F1
#
_entry.id   AF-A0A7J8JS31-F1
#
_cell.length_a   1.000
_cell.length_b   1.000
_cell.length_c   1.000
_cell.angle_alpha   90.00
_cell.angle_beta   90.00
_cell.angle_gamma   90.00
#
_symmetry.space_group_name_H-M   'P 1'
#
loop_
_entity.id
_entity.type
_entity.pdbx_description
1 polymer ?
#
loop_
_entity_poly.entity_id
_entity_poly.type
_entity_poly.pdbx_seq_one_letter_code
_entity_poly.pdbx_strand_id
1 'polypeptide(L)' 'MPRLLILCLHRRRRVAPPGRRLVHLELGRSQQPASAVDVAVGLVVIFMTFLTPCGYVLSNLHRFRRE' A
#
# COMPACT_ATOMS: atom_id res chain seq x y z
N MET A 1 -20.54 -46.51 -5.97
CA MET A 1 -20.46 -45.26 -6.77
C MET A 1 -19.35 -44.36 -6.24
N PRO A 2 -18.16 -44.32 -6.87
CA PRO A 2 -17.08 -43.44 -6.44
C PRO A 2 -16.77 -42.42 -7.54
N ARG A 3 -17.50 -41.29 -7.58
CA ARG A 3 -17.26 -40.21 -8.55
C ARG A 3 -16.84 -38.88 -7.92
N LEU A 4 -16.75 -38.80 -6.59
CA LEU A 4 -16.37 -37.58 -5.88
C LEU A 4 -14.85 -37.38 -5.72
N LEU A 5 -14.05 -38.44 -5.76
CA LEU A 5 -12.60 -38.33 -5.48
C LEU A 5 -11.75 -37.80 -6.64
N ILE A 6 -12.25 -37.87 -7.88
CA ILE A 6 -11.50 -37.45 -9.07
C ILE A 6 -11.47 -35.92 -9.19
N LEU A 7 -12.55 -35.24 -8.78
CA LEU A 7 -12.63 -33.77 -8.80
C LEU A 7 -11.70 -33.11 -7.77
N CYS A 8 -11.49 -33.75 -6.61
CA CYS A 8 -10.62 -33.23 -5.56
C CYS A 8 -9.13 -33.29 -5.92
N LEU A 9 -8.71 -34.34 -6.64
CA LEU A 9 -7.32 -34.47 -7.12
C LEU A 9 -7.02 -33.54 -8.29
N HIS A 10 -8.01 -33.25 -9.15
CA HIS A 10 -7.83 -32.31 -10.25
C HIS A 10 -7.70 -30.85 -9.77
N ARG A 11 -8.36 -30.49 -8.67
CA ARG A 11 -8.23 -29.16 -8.05
C ARG A 11 -6.88 -28.96 -7.34
N ARG A 12 -6.23 -30.04 -6.88
CA ARG A 12 -4.93 -30.01 -6.16
C ARG A 12 -3.70 -30.24 -7.04
N ARG A 13 -3.83 -30.23 -8.37
CA ARG A 13 -2.69 -30.35 -9.28
C ARG A 13 -2.43 -29.08 -10.07
N ARG A 14 -2.36 -27.95 -9.39
CA ARG A 14 -1.49 -26.84 -9.83
C ARG A 14 -0.20 -26.92 -9.04
N VAL A 15 0.65 -27.81 -9.54
CA VAL A 15 2.10 -27.76 -9.33
C VAL A 15 2.51 -26.30 -9.51
N ALA A 16 2.92 -25.65 -8.43
CA ALA A 16 3.62 -24.39 -8.54
C ALA A 16 4.94 -24.68 -9.28
N PRO A 17 5.22 -24.05 -10.43
CA PRO A 17 6.60 -23.96 -10.87
C PRO A 17 7.35 -23.09 -9.84
N PRO A 18 8.51 -23.53 -9.32
CA PRO A 18 9.26 -22.73 -8.37
C PRO A 18 9.79 -21.50 -9.11
N GLY A 19 9.58 -20.32 -8.54
CA GLY A 19 10.51 -19.21 -8.72
C GLY A 19 10.51 -18.46 -10.05
N ARG A 20 9.36 -18.05 -10.61
CA ARG A 20 9.40 -17.05 -11.70
C ARG A 20 8.20 -16.10 -11.90
N ARG A 21 7.13 -16.21 -11.11
CA ARG A 21 5.93 -15.34 -11.27
C ARG A 21 5.86 -14.11 -10.36
N LEU A 22 6.64 -14.04 -9.29
CA LEU A 22 6.77 -12.82 -8.49
C LEU A 22 7.74 -11.80 -9.12
N VAL A 23 8.57 -12.23 -10.08
CA VAL A 23 9.55 -11.36 -10.78
C VAL A 23 8.87 -10.46 -11.82
N HIS A 24 7.62 -10.76 -12.22
CA HIS A 24 6.94 -10.03 -13.29
C HIS A 24 5.96 -8.95 -12.80
N LEU A 25 5.67 -8.88 -11.50
CA LEU A 25 4.89 -7.75 -10.93
C LEU A 25 5.72 -6.46 -10.85
N GLU A 26 7.04 -6.58 -10.81
CA GLU A 26 8.00 -5.47 -10.81
C GLU A 26 8.29 -4.92 -12.22
N LEU A 27 7.94 -5.66 -13.29
CA LEU A 27 8.37 -5.33 -14.66
C LEU A 27 7.29 -4.66 -15.52
N GLY A 28 6.05 -4.61 -15.05
CA GLY A 28 4.90 -4.10 -15.82
C GLY A 28 4.47 -2.67 -15.51
N ARG A 29 4.91 -2.12 -14.37
CA ARG A 29 4.85 -0.67 -14.13
C ARG A 29 6.24 -0.14 -14.39
N SER A 30 6.36 0.84 -15.27
CA SER A 30 7.50 1.74 -15.27
C SER A 30 7.57 2.43 -13.90
N GLN A 31 8.06 1.71 -12.88
CA GLN A 31 8.52 2.29 -11.64
C GLN A 31 9.83 2.98 -12.01
N GLN A 32 9.71 4.15 -12.63
CA GLN A 32 10.83 5.08 -12.58
C GLN A 32 11.14 5.23 -11.09
N PRO A 33 12.38 4.96 -10.66
CA PRO A 33 12.75 5.19 -9.28
C PRO A 33 12.38 6.63 -8.97
N ALA A 34 11.45 6.81 -8.02
CA ALA A 34 11.00 8.14 -7.64
C ALA A 34 12.25 8.94 -7.29
N SER A 35 12.37 10.15 -7.86
CA SER A 35 13.50 11.01 -7.52
C SER A 35 13.49 11.23 -6.01
N ALA A 36 14.67 11.32 -5.39
CA ALA A 36 14.76 11.65 -3.96
C ALA A 36 13.97 12.94 -3.63
N VAL A 37 13.89 13.86 -4.61
CA VAL A 37 13.08 15.08 -4.53
C VAL A 37 11.58 14.75 -4.49
N ASP A 38 11.08 13.86 -5.35
CA ASP A 38 9.66 13.49 -5.37
C ASP A 38 9.25 12.83 -4.05
N VAL A 39 10.12 11.97 -3.50
CA VAL A 39 9.90 11.34 -2.19
C VAL A 39 9.89 12.39 -1.08
N ALA A 40 10.86 13.29 -1.07
CA ALA A 40 10.93 14.36 -0.05
C ALA A 40 9.71 15.28 -0.11
N VAL A 41 9.30 15.70 -1.31
CA VAL A 41 8.09 16.52 -1.51
C VAL A 41 6.85 15.76 -1.04
N GLY A 42 6.70 14.49 -1.43
CA GLY A 42 5.59 13.65 -0.98
C GLY A 42 5.51 13.55 0.54
N LEU A 43 6.63 13.30 1.21
CA LEU A 43 6.70 13.27 2.67
C LEU A 43 6.32 14.63 3.28
N VAL A 44 6.90 15.73 2.81
CA VAL A 44 6.59 17.08 3.32
C VAL A 44 5.09 17.38 3.17
N VAL A 45 4.51 17.09 2.01
CA VAL A 45 3.08 17.30 1.77
C VAL A 45 2.25 16.47 2.73
N ILE A 46 2.54 15.18 2.87
CA ILE A 46 1.83 14.28 3.81
C ILE A 46 1.93 14.81 5.24
N PHE A 47 3.12 15.20 5.71
CA PHE A 47 3.25 15.70 7.08
C PHE A 47 2.52 17.04 7.26
N MET A 48 2.65 17.97 6.31
CA MET A 48 2.05 19.29 6.42
C MET A 48 0.52 19.26 6.36
N THR A 49 -0.10 18.33 5.62
CA THR A 49 -1.57 18.20 5.61
C THR A 49 -2.14 17.83 6.96
N PHE A 50 -1.39 17.10 7.80
CA PHE A 50 -1.81 16.80 9.18
C PHE A 50 -1.33 17.85 10.19
N LEU A 51 -0.07 18.29 10.08
CA LEU A 51 0.52 19.21 11.05
C LEU A 51 -0.10 20.61 10.99
N THR A 52 -0.47 21.10 9.81
CA THR A 52 -1.07 22.43 9.65
C THR A 52 -2.39 22.60 10.42
N PRO A 53 -3.42 21.75 10.21
CA PRO A 53 -4.67 21.86 10.98
C PRO A 53 -4.45 21.58 12.47
N CYS A 54 -3.60 20.60 12.84
CA CYS A 54 -3.26 20.35 14.23
C CYS A 54 -2.63 21.57 14.92
N GLY A 55 -1.65 22.20 14.26
CA GLY A 55 -0.99 23.40 14.77
C GLY A 55 -1.95 24.58 14.91
N TYR A 56 -2.87 24.77 13.96
CA TYR A 56 -3.90 25.78 14.06
C TYR A 56 -4.82 25.55 15.27
N VAL A 57 -5.34 24.33 15.44
CA VAL A 57 -6.22 23.99 16.56
C VAL A 57 -5.48 24.17 17.88
N LEU A 58 -4.26 23.65 17.98
CA LEU A 58 -3.46 23.72 19.20
C LEU A 58 -3.15 25.17 19.60
N SER A 59 -2.84 26.02 18.62
CA SER A 59 -2.59 27.45 18.85
C SER A 59 -3.83 28.21 19.31
N ASN A 60 -5.02 27.76 18.92
CA ASN A 60 -6.30 28.38 19.28
C ASN A 60 -6.99 27.71 20.48
N LEU A 61 -6.42 26.67 21.09
CA LEU A 61 -7.01 25.96 22.23
C LEU A 61 -7.42 26.90 23.37
N HIS A 62 -6.57 27.88 23.67
CA HIS A 62 -6.86 28.85 24.71
C HIS A 62 -8.06 29.75 24.36
N ARG A 63 -8.25 30.07 23.07
CA ARG A 63 -9.40 30.83 22.58
C ARG A 63 -10.67 30.00 22.66
N PHE A 64 -10.63 28.75 22.17
CA PHE A 64 -11.77 27.82 22.22
C PHE A 64 -12.20 27.43 23.63
N ARG A 65 -11.31 27.54 24.63
CA ARG A 65 -11.63 27.25 26.04
C ARG A 65 -12.28 28.44 26.76
N ARG A 66 -12.13 29.66 26.23
CA ARG A 66 -12.69 30.88 26.81
C ARG A 66 -14.05 31.25 26.22
N GLU A 67 -14.31 30.82 24.99
CA GLU A 67 -15.65 30.73 24.40
C GLU A 67 -16.43 29.58 25.07
#